data_AF-A0A2V6NFG0-F1
#
_entry.id   AF-A0A2V6NFG0-F1
#
_cell.length_a   1.000
_cell.length_b   1.000
_cell.length_c   1.000
_cell.angle_alpha   90.00
_cell.angle_beta   90.00
_cell.angle_gamma   90.00
#
_symmetry.space_group_name_H-M   'P 1'
#
loop_
_entity.id
_entity.type
_entity.pdbx_description
1 polymer ?
#
loop_
_entity_poly.entity_id
_entity_poly.type
_entity_poly.pdbx_seq_one_letter_code
_entity_poly.pdbx_strand_id
1 'polypeptide(L)'
;MKDSVVRGRVLQLLHERRGEGFLPFGAAERAVPAPEGINNRDWLRALAQLAEYNLIDWKPIEDKSGMGLLGGFAQINELGTHVLNSNAASPIRITFDERRAVVGDPQEIKMPGAEAQALKDAFEQVILAIEQIGVSEGDKKEARSLLLKLLQSKAGADALGEGGAQWLITKYFGSF
;
A
#
# COMPACT_ATOMS: atom_id res chain seq x y z
N MET A 1 -25.82 3.89 10.74
CA MET A 1 -24.36 3.64 10.81
C MET A 1 -23.63 4.97 10.60
N LYS A 2 -22.44 5.19 11.19
CA LYS A 2 -21.69 6.45 10.95
C LYS A 2 -21.11 6.45 9.53
N ASP A 3 -21.08 7.60 8.87
CA ASP A 3 -20.53 7.75 7.51
C ASP A 3 -19.06 7.27 7.40
N SER A 4 -18.26 7.47 8.45
CA SER A 4 -16.86 6.99 8.50
C SER A 4 -16.72 5.47 8.49
N VAL A 5 -17.70 4.76 9.05
CA VAL A 5 -17.74 3.29 9.06
C VAL A 5 -18.13 2.75 7.69
N VAL A 6 -19.09 3.41 7.02
CA VAL A 6 -19.48 3.04 5.66
C VAL A 6 -18.30 3.16 4.70
N ARG A 7 -17.54 4.27 4.77
CA ARG A 7 -16.29 4.45 4.00
C ARG A 7 -15.26 3.37 4.29
N GLY A 8 -15.07 3.01 5.56
CA GLY A 8 -14.14 1.93 5.94
C GLY A 8 -14.52 0.59 5.32
N ARG A 9 -15.80 0.25 5.35
CA ARG A 9 -16.33 -0.99 4.74
C ARG A 9 -16.19 -1.02 3.22
N VAL A 10 -16.44 0.10 2.53
CA VAL A 10 -16.20 0.20 1.08
C VAL A 10 -14.73 -0.06 0.76
N LEU A 11 -13.82 0.62 1.47
CA LEU A 11 -12.39 0.52 1.22
C LEU A 11 -11.86 -0.90 1.48
N GLN A 12 -12.32 -1.54 2.55
CA GLN A 12 -12.02 -2.95 2.86
C GLN A 12 -12.49 -3.89 1.75
N LEU A 13 -13.75 -3.76 1.31
CA LEU A 13 -14.29 -4.61 0.26
C LEU A 13 -13.52 -4.49 -1.06
N LEU A 14 -13.15 -3.26 -1.45
CA LEU A 14 -12.37 -3.03 -2.66
C LEU A 14 -10.93 -3.58 -2.53
N HIS A 15 -10.36 -3.56 -1.33
CA HIS A 15 -9.05 -4.15 -1.07
C HIS A 15 -9.06 -5.67 -1.13
N GLU A 16 -10.05 -6.32 -0.51
CA GLU A 16 -10.23 -7.78 -0.52
C GLU A 16 -10.41 -8.32 -1.94
N ARG A 17 -11.10 -7.56 -2.79
CA ARG A 17 -11.43 -7.92 -4.17
C ARG A 17 -10.57 -7.23 -5.23
N ARG A 18 -9.41 -6.66 -4.84
CA ARG A 18 -8.54 -5.88 -5.73
C ARG A 18 -8.04 -6.64 -6.98
N GLY A 19 -7.98 -7.97 -6.91
CA GLY A 19 -7.60 -8.83 -8.03
C GLY A 19 -8.68 -8.98 -9.10
N GLU A 20 -9.92 -8.56 -8.83
CA GLU A 20 -11.06 -8.67 -9.76
C GLU A 20 -11.19 -7.45 -10.69
N GLY A 21 -10.36 -6.41 -10.49
CA GLY A 21 -10.42 -5.15 -11.23
C GLY A 21 -11.56 -4.24 -10.75
N PHE A 22 -12.21 -3.56 -11.70
CA PHE A 22 -13.27 -2.60 -11.43
C PHE A 22 -14.57 -3.30 -11.03
N LEU A 23 -15.01 -3.10 -9.79
CA LEU A 23 -16.27 -3.68 -9.28
C LEU A 23 -17.46 -2.77 -9.60
N PRO A 24 -18.60 -3.33 -10.07
CA PRO A 24 -19.82 -2.57 -10.31
C PRO A 24 -20.57 -2.24 -9.01
N PHE A 25 -21.17 -1.06 -8.93
CA PHE A 25 -22.00 -0.58 -7.82
C PHE A 25 -23.27 0.09 -8.33
N GLY A 26 -24.30 0.13 -7.49
CA GLY A 26 -25.59 0.76 -7.80
C GLY A 26 -26.55 -0.17 -8.52
N ALA A 27 -27.23 0.32 -9.56
CA ALA A 27 -28.30 -0.42 -10.25
C ALA A 27 -27.81 -1.40 -11.35
N ALA A 28 -26.49 -1.60 -11.50
CA ALA A 28 -25.94 -2.47 -12.52
C ALA A 28 -26.22 -3.97 -12.23
N GLU A 29 -26.34 -4.77 -13.30
CA GLU A 29 -26.38 -6.23 -13.16
C GLU A 29 -25.08 -6.70 -12.50
N ARG A 30 -25.19 -7.52 -11.44
CA ARG A 30 -24.07 -7.96 -10.58
C ARG A 30 -23.41 -6.86 -9.74
N ALA A 31 -24.07 -5.72 -9.55
CA ALA A 31 -23.58 -4.70 -8.63
C ALA A 31 -23.33 -5.29 -7.23
N VAL A 32 -22.26 -4.84 -6.59
CA VAL A 32 -21.95 -5.19 -5.21
C VAL A 32 -23.04 -4.61 -4.31
N PRO A 33 -23.84 -5.45 -3.64
CA PRO A 33 -24.94 -4.97 -2.81
C PRO A 33 -24.40 -4.24 -1.59
N ALA A 34 -25.14 -3.24 -1.12
CA ALA A 34 -24.86 -2.61 0.16
C ALA A 34 -25.01 -3.66 1.29
N PRO A 35 -24.07 -3.75 2.24
CA PRO A 35 -24.21 -4.65 3.38
C PRO A 35 -25.44 -4.34 4.23
N GLU A 36 -25.90 -5.33 4.99
CA GLU A 36 -27.04 -5.17 5.91
C GLU A 36 -26.85 -3.96 6.84
N GLY A 37 -27.91 -3.16 6.99
CA GLY A 37 -27.90 -1.93 7.80
C GLY A 37 -27.27 -0.71 7.12
N ILE A 38 -26.87 -0.80 5.84
CA ILE A 38 -26.42 0.32 5.01
C ILE A 38 -27.37 0.44 3.83
N ASN A 39 -27.95 1.63 3.62
CA ASN A 39 -28.77 1.86 2.43
C ASN A 39 -27.89 2.14 1.20
N ASN A 40 -28.43 1.89 0.00
CA ASN A 40 -27.67 2.04 -1.25
C ASN A 40 -27.19 3.47 -1.51
N ARG A 41 -27.93 4.49 -1.03
CA ARG A 41 -27.52 5.89 -1.18
C ARG A 41 -26.27 6.21 -0.37
N ASP A 42 -26.19 5.75 0.87
CA ASP A 42 -25.02 5.91 1.73
C ASP A 42 -23.82 5.13 1.21
N TRP A 43 -24.07 3.96 0.61
CA TRP A 43 -23.05 3.15 -0.06
C TRP A 43 -22.41 3.89 -1.25
N LEU A 44 -23.23 4.43 -2.16
CA LEU A 44 -22.77 5.22 -3.31
C LEU A 44 -22.14 6.56 -2.88
N ARG A 45 -22.67 7.19 -1.84
CA ARG A 45 -22.10 8.42 -1.27
C ARG A 45 -20.71 8.18 -0.69
N ALA A 46 -20.48 7.05 -0.02
CA ALA A 46 -19.18 6.69 0.50
C ALA A 46 -18.14 6.47 -0.63
N LEU A 47 -18.54 5.84 -1.75
CA LEU A 47 -17.69 5.71 -2.94
C LEU A 47 -17.29 7.08 -3.50
N ALA A 48 -18.26 7.99 -3.69
CA ALA A 48 -17.99 9.33 -4.18
C ALA A 48 -17.02 10.10 -3.27
N GLN A 49 -17.19 10.01 -1.95
CA GLN A 49 -16.29 10.63 -0.97
C GLN A 49 -14.89 10.02 -1.02
N LEU A 50 -14.75 8.69 -1.09
CA LEU A 50 -13.44 8.06 -1.18
C LEU A 50 -12.71 8.46 -2.47
N ALA A 51 -13.44 8.63 -3.57
CA ALA A 51 -12.90 9.10 -4.84
C ALA A 51 -12.45 10.57 -4.79
N GLU A 52 -13.23 11.44 -4.13
CA GLU A 52 -12.89 12.86 -3.93
C GLU A 52 -11.53 13.02 -3.24
N TYR A 53 -11.19 12.10 -2.34
CA TYR A 53 -9.91 12.07 -1.63
C TYR A 53 -8.88 11.11 -2.25
N ASN A 54 -9.09 10.68 -3.49
CA ASN A 54 -8.19 9.84 -4.28
C ASN A 54 -7.80 8.53 -3.58
N LEU A 55 -8.69 7.95 -2.78
CA LEU A 55 -8.47 6.65 -2.14
C LEU A 55 -8.92 5.47 -3.03
N ILE A 56 -9.70 5.77 -4.06
CA ILE A 56 -10.19 4.81 -5.04
C ILE A 56 -10.25 5.48 -6.42
N ASP A 57 -10.15 4.67 -7.47
CA ASP A 57 -10.52 5.06 -8.81
C ASP A 57 -12.02 4.82 -8.98
N TRP A 58 -12.78 5.87 -9.30
CA TRP A 58 -14.24 5.83 -9.43
C TRP A 58 -14.69 6.29 -10.81
N LYS A 59 -15.52 5.47 -11.46
CA LYS A 59 -16.14 5.74 -12.75
C LYS A 59 -17.66 5.81 -12.56
N PRO A 60 -18.20 7.00 -12.20
CA PRO A 60 -19.62 7.15 -11.95
C PRO A 60 -20.44 6.92 -13.23
N ILE A 61 -21.64 6.37 -13.05
CA ILE A 61 -22.72 6.37 -14.04
C ILE A 61 -23.80 7.27 -13.47
N GLU A 62 -23.95 8.45 -14.06
CA GLU A 62 -24.93 9.43 -13.65
C GLU A 62 -26.29 9.19 -14.31
N ASP A 63 -27.36 9.49 -13.59
CA ASP A 63 -28.68 9.61 -14.21
C ASP A 63 -28.71 10.88 -15.08
N LYS A 64 -29.15 10.74 -16.33
CA LYS A 64 -29.40 11.88 -17.23
C LYS A 64 -30.44 12.85 -16.67
N SER A 65 -31.19 12.47 -15.64
CA SER A 65 -32.19 13.29 -14.96
C SER A 65 -31.61 14.22 -13.88
N GLY A 66 -30.31 14.13 -13.56
CA GLY A 66 -29.65 14.99 -12.56
C GLY A 66 -30.03 14.68 -11.10
N MET A 67 -30.76 13.59 -10.84
CA MET A 67 -31.28 13.24 -9.52
C MET A 67 -30.30 12.43 -8.63
N GLY A 68 -29.08 12.17 -9.11
CA GLY A 68 -28.02 11.53 -8.33
C GLY A 68 -27.25 10.43 -9.07
N LEU A 69 -26.32 9.79 -8.37
CA LEU A 69 -25.53 8.66 -8.89
C LEU A 69 -26.41 7.41 -9.01
N LEU A 70 -26.52 6.84 -10.22
CA LEU A 70 -27.19 5.54 -10.44
C LEU A 70 -26.31 4.38 -9.96
N GLY A 71 -25.00 4.59 -9.98
CA GLY A 71 -24.00 3.57 -9.75
C GLY A 71 -22.68 3.95 -10.39
N GLY A 72 -21.85 2.94 -10.65
CA GLY A 72 -20.56 3.13 -11.30
C GLY A 72 -19.63 1.97 -11.03
N PHE A 73 -18.37 2.15 -11.42
CA PHE A 73 -17.33 1.14 -11.21
C PHE A 73 -16.23 1.69 -10.33
N ALA A 74 -15.81 0.91 -9.33
CA ALA A 74 -14.77 1.31 -8.39
C ALA A 74 -13.63 0.30 -8.33
N GLN A 75 -12.42 0.80 -8.11
CA GLN A 75 -11.25 0.00 -7.79
C GLN A 75 -10.43 0.72 -6.72
N ILE A 76 -9.85 0.00 -5.77
CA ILE A 76 -8.89 0.61 -4.83
C ILE A 76 -7.59 0.96 -5.55
N ASN A 77 -7.02 2.12 -5.24
CA ASN A 77 -5.72 2.53 -5.78
C ASN A 77 -4.60 2.37 -4.74
N GLU A 78 -3.39 2.80 -5.09
CA GLU A 78 -2.22 2.68 -4.21
C GLU A 78 -2.39 3.46 -2.90
N LEU A 79 -2.94 4.68 -2.96
CA LEU A 79 -3.15 5.51 -1.77
C LEU A 79 -4.19 4.89 -0.84
N GLY A 80 -5.31 4.40 -1.38
CA GLY A 80 -6.31 3.67 -0.60
C GLY A 80 -5.74 2.42 0.05
N THR A 81 -4.92 1.68 -0.68
CA THR A 81 -4.22 0.49 -0.17
C THR A 81 -3.26 0.85 0.96
N HIS A 82 -2.51 1.94 0.81
CA HIS A 82 -1.59 2.43 1.83
C HIS A 82 -2.33 2.92 3.09
N VAL A 83 -3.44 3.66 2.94
CA VAL A 83 -4.29 4.09 4.07
C VAL A 83 -4.92 2.91 4.81
N LEU A 84 -5.18 1.81 4.10
CA LEU A 84 -5.75 0.61 4.69
C LEU A 84 -4.69 -0.26 5.40
N ASN A 85 -3.51 -0.43 4.79
CA ASN A 85 -2.47 -1.37 5.26
C ASN A 85 -1.50 -0.76 6.27
N SER A 86 -1.23 0.53 6.14
CA SER A 86 -0.35 1.27 7.04
C SER A 86 -1.23 2.14 7.91
N ASN A 87 -0.86 2.38 9.17
CA ASN A 87 -1.55 3.32 10.06
C ASN A 87 -1.34 4.79 9.61
N ALA A 88 -1.26 5.02 8.31
CA ALA A 88 -1.09 6.29 7.66
C ALA A 88 -2.32 7.16 7.87
N ALA A 89 -2.11 8.46 8.00
CA ALA A 89 -3.19 9.41 8.15
C ALA A 89 -4.10 9.38 6.91
N SER A 90 -5.37 9.06 7.12
CA SER A 90 -6.39 9.15 6.06
C SER A 90 -6.79 10.62 5.86
N PRO A 91 -6.87 11.13 4.61
CA PRO A 91 -7.28 12.50 4.32
C PRO A 91 -8.76 12.79 4.66
N ILE A 92 -9.57 11.74 4.79
CA ILE A 92 -10.95 11.79 5.30
C ILE A 92 -11.09 10.85 6.50
N ARG A 93 -11.96 11.18 7.46
CA ARG A 93 -12.24 10.28 8.60
C ARG A 93 -12.77 8.93 8.11
N ILE A 94 -12.03 7.86 8.36
CA ILE A 94 -12.44 6.48 8.09
C ILE A 94 -12.38 5.71 9.40
N THR A 95 -13.39 4.86 9.62
CA THR A 95 -13.43 3.97 10.78
C THR A 95 -13.57 2.55 10.26
N PHE A 96 -12.61 1.70 10.58
CA PHE A 96 -12.67 0.28 10.25
C PHE A 96 -13.39 -0.46 11.38
N ASP A 97 -14.32 -1.35 11.04
CA ASP A 97 -15.00 -2.17 12.04
C ASP A 97 -13.98 -3.12 12.69
N GLU A 98 -14.07 -3.31 14.01
CA GLU A 98 -13.11 -4.10 14.81
C GLU A 98 -13.09 -5.59 14.44
N ARG A 99 -13.99 -6.04 13.56
CA ARG A 99 -13.90 -7.33 12.87
C ARG A 99 -12.80 -7.30 11.80
N ARG A 100 -11.58 -6.95 12.21
CA ARG A 100 -10.39 -7.41 11.50
C ARG A 100 -10.49 -8.93 11.52
N ALA A 101 -10.80 -9.56 10.38
CA ALA A 101 -10.07 -10.78 10.09
C ALA A 101 -8.60 -10.38 10.28
N VAL A 102 -7.94 -11.02 11.23
CA VAL A 102 -6.56 -10.76 11.63
C VAL A 102 -5.67 -11.02 10.41
N VAL A 103 -5.59 -10.05 9.50
CA VAL A 103 -4.31 -9.65 8.93
C VAL A 103 -3.71 -8.85 10.07
N GLY A 104 -2.61 -9.36 10.62
CA GLY A 104 -2.10 -9.01 11.93
C GLY A 104 -1.94 -7.50 12.15
N ASP A 105 -1.48 -7.14 13.34
CA ASP A 105 -0.72 -5.90 13.49
C ASP A 105 0.18 -5.63 12.27
N PRO A 106 0.70 -4.41 12.06
CA PRO A 106 1.94 -4.28 11.33
C PRO A 106 2.94 -5.20 12.04
N GLN A 107 2.99 -6.47 11.61
CA GLN A 107 4.13 -7.29 11.82
C GLN A 107 5.16 -6.48 11.06
N GLU A 108 6.05 -5.83 11.80
CA GLU A 108 7.45 -5.95 11.46
C GLU A 108 7.57 -7.33 10.82
N ILE A 109 7.82 -7.37 9.51
CA ILE A 109 8.07 -8.62 8.84
C ILE A 109 9.32 -9.11 9.57
N LYS A 110 9.12 -9.94 10.59
CA LYS A 110 10.18 -10.62 11.30
C LYS A 110 10.62 -11.68 10.33
N MET A 111 11.42 -11.23 9.37
CA MET A 111 12.00 -12.06 8.36
C MET A 111 12.72 -13.18 9.11
N PRO A 112 12.34 -14.46 8.91
CA PRO A 112 13.02 -15.58 9.53
C PRO A 112 14.52 -15.43 9.33
N GLY A 113 15.35 -15.80 10.31
CA GLY A 113 16.79 -15.53 10.27
C GLY A 113 17.50 -16.03 8.99
N ALA A 114 16.98 -17.10 8.37
CA ALA A 114 17.48 -17.61 7.08
C ALA A 114 17.18 -16.66 5.90
N GLU A 115 15.99 -16.05 5.86
CA GLU A 115 15.61 -15.09 4.82
C GLU A 115 16.33 -13.74 5.01
N ALA A 116 16.49 -13.28 6.25
CA ALA A 116 17.25 -12.07 6.56
C ALA A 116 18.74 -12.22 6.16
N GLN A 117 19.30 -13.41 6.39
CA GLN A 117 20.66 -13.73 5.94
C GLN A 117 20.74 -13.80 4.42
N ALA A 118 19.79 -14.44 3.74
CA ALA A 118 19.77 -14.49 2.27
C ALA A 118 19.66 -13.09 1.64
N LEU A 119 18.86 -12.20 2.24
CA LEU A 119 18.75 -10.81 1.80
C LEU A 119 20.06 -10.03 2.02
N LYS A 120 20.70 -10.22 3.17
CA LYS A 120 22.03 -9.64 3.45
C LYS A 120 23.07 -10.12 2.43
N ASP A 121 23.08 -11.42 2.12
CA ASP A 121 23.98 -12.01 1.13
C ASP A 121 23.71 -11.44 -0.27
N ALA A 122 22.44 -11.24 -0.64
CA ALA A 122 22.07 -10.61 -1.91
C ALA A 122 22.58 -9.15 -2.00
N PHE A 123 22.44 -8.38 -0.93
CA PHE A 123 22.99 -7.02 -0.86
C PHE A 123 24.52 -7.00 -0.99
N GLU A 124 25.20 -7.96 -0.36
CA GLU A 124 26.65 -8.12 -0.51
C GLU A 124 27.04 -8.42 -1.97
N GLN A 125 26.31 -9.30 -2.65
CA GLN A 125 26.54 -9.59 -4.07
C GLN A 125 26.33 -8.36 -4.95
N VAL A 126 25.31 -7.54 -4.68
CA VAL A 126 25.06 -6.29 -5.42
C VAL A 126 26.23 -5.32 -5.24
N ILE A 127 26.75 -5.15 -4.01
CA ILE A 127 27.90 -4.29 -3.74
C ILE A 127 29.12 -4.77 -4.53
N LEU A 128 29.42 -6.07 -4.48
CA LEU A 128 30.55 -6.65 -5.22
C LEU A 128 30.38 -6.52 -6.74
N ALA A 129 29.18 -6.73 -7.25
CA ALA A 129 28.88 -6.59 -8.68
C ALA A 129 29.13 -5.17 -9.17
N ILE A 130 28.77 -4.14 -8.38
CA ILE A 130 29.01 -2.72 -8.69
C ILE A 130 30.50 -2.39 -8.78
N GLU A 131 31.35 -3.04 -7.98
CA GLU A 131 32.80 -2.85 -8.07
C GLU A 131 33.38 -3.45 -9.36
N GLN A 132 32.85 -4.59 -9.79
CA GLN A 132 33.39 -5.40 -10.88
C GLN A 132 32.88 -5.02 -12.27
N ILE A 133 31.74 -4.36 -12.35
CA ILE A 133 31.14 -3.90 -13.62
C ILE A 133 32.02 -2.83 -14.31
N GLY A 134 32.15 -2.96 -15.63
CA GLY A 134 32.92 -2.05 -16.50
C GLY A 134 32.24 -0.72 -16.82
N VAL A 135 31.66 -0.04 -15.82
CA VAL A 135 31.08 1.32 -15.93
C VAL A 135 32.08 2.37 -15.42
N SER A 136 31.74 3.65 -15.58
CA SER A 136 32.61 4.74 -15.15
C SER A 136 32.76 4.78 -13.62
N GLU A 137 33.90 5.29 -13.14
CA GLU A 137 34.13 5.50 -11.70
C GLU A 137 33.13 6.49 -11.08
N GLY A 138 32.58 7.41 -11.88
CA GLY A 138 31.50 8.30 -11.45
C GLY A 138 30.24 7.53 -11.12
N ASP A 139 29.81 6.66 -12.04
CA ASP A 139 28.61 5.83 -11.88
C ASP A 139 28.75 4.86 -10.70
N LYS A 140 29.94 4.28 -10.50
CA LYS A 140 30.23 3.44 -9.33
C LYS A 140 30.09 4.21 -8.03
N LYS A 141 30.65 5.42 -7.95
CA LYS A 141 30.54 6.27 -6.75
C LYS A 141 29.10 6.68 -6.46
N GLU A 142 28.32 6.99 -7.49
CA GLU A 142 26.90 7.31 -7.33
C GLU A 142 26.10 6.10 -6.81
N ALA A 143 26.29 4.93 -7.43
CA ALA A 143 25.64 3.69 -6.99
C ALA A 143 25.99 3.35 -5.53
N ARG A 144 27.27 3.47 -5.15
CA ARG A 144 27.72 3.31 -3.76
C ARG A 144 27.06 4.31 -2.81
N SER A 145 26.94 5.58 -3.21
CA SER A 145 26.30 6.62 -2.41
C SER A 145 24.81 6.33 -2.16
N LEU A 146 24.09 5.87 -3.19
CA LEU A 146 22.69 5.48 -3.06
C LEU A 146 22.51 4.25 -2.18
N LEU A 147 23.36 3.24 -2.31
CA LEU A 147 23.35 2.07 -1.44
C LEU A 147 23.64 2.44 0.01
N LEU A 148 24.64 3.30 0.26
CA LEU A 148 24.94 3.77 1.60
C LEU A 148 23.75 4.52 2.22
N LYS A 149 23.10 5.41 1.46
CA LYS A 149 21.89 6.12 1.91
C LYS A 149 20.75 5.16 2.24
N LEU A 150 20.56 4.12 1.42
CA LEU A 150 19.56 3.08 1.69
C LEU A 150 19.87 2.35 3.00
N LEU A 151 21.10 1.88 3.19
CA LEU A 151 21.54 1.18 4.39
C LEU A 151 21.48 2.05 5.66
N GLN A 152 21.69 3.36 5.55
CA GLN A 152 21.58 4.32 6.66
C GLN A 152 20.13 4.73 6.95
N SER A 153 19.19 4.47 6.04
CA SER A 153 17.78 4.79 6.25
C SER A 153 17.16 3.83 7.26
N LYS A 154 16.16 4.32 8.01
CA LYS A 154 15.39 3.49 8.95
C LYS A 154 14.81 2.25 8.24
N ALA A 155 14.21 2.44 7.06
CA ALA A 155 13.62 1.35 6.29
C ALA A 155 14.64 0.29 5.85
N GLY A 156 15.84 0.70 5.42
CA GLY A 156 16.90 -0.23 5.03
C GLY A 156 17.51 -0.98 6.23
N ALA A 157 17.64 -0.30 7.38
CA ALA A 157 18.09 -0.93 8.62
C ALA A 157 17.10 -1.99 9.11
N ASP A 158 15.80 -1.66 9.11
CA ASP A 158 14.75 -2.58 9.56
C ASP A 158 14.61 -3.78 8.59
N ALA A 159 14.79 -3.57 7.29
CA ALA A 159 14.67 -4.64 6.28
C ALA A 159 15.76 -5.72 6.37
N LEU A 160 16.98 -5.36 6.80
CA LEU A 160 18.12 -6.28 6.89
C LEU A 160 18.25 -6.97 8.25
N GLY A 161 17.29 -6.74 9.15
CA GLY A 161 17.32 -7.23 10.52
C GLY A 161 18.39 -6.56 11.37
N GLU A 162 18.40 -6.91 12.66
CA GLU A 162 19.25 -6.27 13.66
C GLU A 162 20.75 -6.39 13.31
N GLY A 163 21.40 -5.25 13.05
CA GLY A 163 22.83 -5.17 12.74
C GLY A 163 23.25 -5.57 11.33
N GLY A 164 22.33 -6.05 10.47
CA GLY A 164 22.64 -6.46 9.10
C GLY A 164 23.15 -5.32 8.22
N ALA A 165 22.43 -4.19 8.23
CA ALA A 165 22.83 -2.97 7.52
C ALA A 165 24.16 -2.42 8.06
N GLN A 166 24.34 -2.38 9.38
CA GLN A 166 25.56 -1.88 10.00
C GLN A 166 26.79 -2.72 9.63
N TRP A 167 26.64 -4.04 9.56
CA TRP A 167 27.72 -4.92 9.12
C TRP A 167 28.16 -4.63 7.68
N LEU A 168 27.21 -4.44 6.76
CA LEU A 168 27.50 -4.10 5.36
C LEU A 168 28.18 -2.72 5.26
N ILE A 169 27.69 -1.75 6.02
CA ILE A 169 28.30 -0.41 6.11
C ILE A 169 29.74 -0.53 6.58
N THR A 170 30.01 -1.20 7.69
CA THR A 170 31.38 -1.34 8.22
C THR A 170 32.29 -2.09 7.25
N LYS A 171 31.83 -3.18 6.64
CA LYS A 171 32.65 -4.03 5.75
C LYS A 171 33.00 -3.35 4.43
N TYR A 172 32.05 -2.62 3.83
CA TYR A 172 32.19 -2.10 2.46
C TYR A 172 32.33 -0.59 2.37
N PHE A 173 31.89 0.15 3.39
CA PHE A 173 31.85 1.61 3.38
C PHE A 173 32.63 2.24 4.54
N GLY A 174 33.06 1.44 5.54
CA GLY A 174 33.76 1.87 6.75
C GLY A 174 35.23 2.21 6.58
N SER A 175 35.68 2.50 5.36
CA SER A 175 37.07 2.91 5.09
C SER A 175 37.08 4.03 4.06
N PHE A 176 37.04 5.27 4.56
CA PHE A 176 37.95 6.38 4.28
C PHE A 176 37.79 7.44 5.39
#